data_AF-A0AAW5CKP1-F1
#
_entry.id   AF-A0AAW5CKP1-F1
#
_cell.length_a   1.000
_cell.length_b   1.000
_cell.length_c   1.000
_cell.angle_alpha   90.00
_cell.angle_beta   90.00
_cell.angle_gamma   90.00
#
_symmetry.space_group_name_H-M   'P 1'
#
loop_
_entity.id
_entity.type
_entity.pdbx_description
1 polymer ?
#
loop_
_entity_poly.entity_id
_entity_poly.type
_entity_poly.pdbx_seq_one_letter_code
_entity_poly.pdbx_strand_id
1 'polypeptide(L)'
;MAERQFSAEELFALDMFNSQWSRNAAVAYLLKPTLENSFKMGFSGGLSQWLNPELVVSNLGMFAAMLKVAPSVPLSPRPYPVRPDVPGTRVPRTLYPGEVIDRFGTSTGQWASPMGTSYGARSIPEGLRPHIQYEVLKPIKVEQSLAAPGERAGQVGYGVQYRFPGSIDFYINNNYLREIK
;
A
#
# COMPACT_ATOMS: atom_id res chain seq x y z
N MET A 1 -12.08 21.96 21.41
CA MET A 1 -11.47 22.14 20.07
C MET A 1 -12.62 22.46 19.14
N ALA A 2 -12.58 23.58 18.41
CA ALA A 2 -13.69 23.94 17.52
C ALA A 2 -13.81 22.89 16.40
N GLU A 3 -14.99 22.29 16.22
CA GLU A 3 -15.28 21.43 15.08
C GLU A 3 -15.15 22.27 13.81
N ARG A 4 -14.16 21.97 12.97
CA ARG A 4 -14.03 22.60 11.65
C ARG A 4 -15.25 22.21 10.83
N GLN A 5 -16.04 23.20 10.42
CA GLN A 5 -17.12 22.99 9.46
C GLN A 5 -16.51 22.85 8.06
N PHE A 6 -16.85 21.77 7.36
CA PHE A 6 -16.44 21.54 5.98
C PHE A 6 -17.28 22.39 5.03
N SER A 7 -16.65 22.90 3.98
CA SER A 7 -17.34 23.58 2.87
C SER A 7 -18.23 22.61 2.08
N ALA A 8 -19.19 23.14 1.32
CA ALA A 8 -20.06 22.32 0.47
C ALA A 8 -19.28 21.49 -0.56
N GLU A 9 -18.19 22.03 -1.10
CA GLU A 9 -17.31 21.32 -2.04
C GLU A 9 -16.55 20.18 -1.36
N GLU A 10 -16.04 20.40 -0.14
CA GLU A 10 -15.39 19.35 0.65
C GLU A 10 -16.38 18.24 1.03
N LEU A 11 -17.62 18.59 1.41
CA LEU A 11 -18.67 17.62 1.70
C LEU A 11 -19.03 16.79 0.47
N PHE A 12 -19.17 17.44 -0.68
CA PHE A 12 -19.42 16.75 -1.96
C PHE A 12 -18.29 15.78 -2.31
N ALA A 13 -17.02 16.17 -2.10
CA ALA A 13 -15.88 15.29 -2.31
C ALA A 13 -15.85 14.11 -1.33
N LEU A 14 -16.24 14.33 -0.06
CA LEU A 14 -16.37 13.26 0.93
C LEU A 14 -17.49 12.28 0.60
N ASP A 15 -18.56 12.75 -0.06
CA ASP A 15 -19.67 11.91 -0.48
C ASP A 15 -19.31 10.93 -1.62
N MET A 16 -18.23 11.19 -2.35
CA MET A 16 -17.70 10.28 -3.37
C MET A 16 -17.03 9.02 -2.79
N PHE A 17 -16.79 8.98 -1.47
CA PHE A 17 -16.23 7.82 -0.80
C PHE A 17 -17.33 6.87 -0.32
N ASN A 18 -17.38 5.68 -0.93
CA ASN A 18 -18.43 4.69 -0.70
C ASN A 18 -18.26 3.83 0.56
N SER A 19 -17.22 4.05 1.37
CA SER A 19 -17.06 3.38 2.66
C SER A 19 -16.76 4.37 3.76
N GLN A 20 -17.21 4.06 4.98
CA GLN A 20 -16.91 4.90 6.15
C GLN A 20 -15.40 4.97 6.42
N TRP A 21 -14.65 3.89 6.13
CA TRP A 21 -13.19 3.88 6.25
C TRP A 21 -12.52 4.87 5.30
N SER A 22 -12.91 4.85 4.02
CA SER A 22 -12.30 5.75 3.03
C SER A 22 -12.76 7.19 3.20
N ARG A 23 -14.01 7.42 3.61
CA ARG A 23 -14.51 8.74 4.01
C ARG A 23 -13.74 9.29 5.22
N ASN A 24 -13.51 8.47 6.26
CA ASN A 24 -12.75 8.90 7.43
C ASN A 24 -11.27 9.20 7.09
N ALA A 25 -10.65 8.43 6.19
CA ALA A 25 -9.31 8.71 5.70
C ALA A 25 -9.25 10.01 4.89
N ALA A 26 -10.28 10.30 4.07
CA ALA A 26 -10.41 11.55 3.34
C ALA A 26 -10.60 12.76 4.27
N VAL A 27 -11.45 12.62 5.30
CA VAL A 27 -11.61 13.62 6.37
C VAL A 27 -10.26 13.90 7.05
N ALA A 28 -9.49 12.85 7.39
CA ALA A 28 -8.17 13.03 8.01
C ALA A 28 -7.20 13.79 7.12
N TYR A 29 -7.25 13.58 5.80
CA TYR A 29 -6.47 14.36 4.83
C TYR A 29 -6.93 15.83 4.73
N LEU A 30 -8.23 16.09 4.63
CA LEU A 30 -8.77 17.46 4.57
C LEU A 30 -8.43 18.26 5.84
N LEU A 31 -8.48 17.62 7.00
CA LEU A 31 -8.09 18.23 8.27
C LEU A 31 -6.58 18.48 8.36
N LYS A 32 -5.76 17.53 7.89
CA LYS A 32 -4.31 17.61 7.92
C LYS A 32 -3.71 17.02 6.63
N PRO A 33 -3.40 17.85 5.62
CA PRO A 33 -3.00 17.39 4.29
C PRO A 33 -1.53 16.96 4.26
N THR A 34 -1.21 15.89 4.98
CA THR A 34 0.12 15.26 4.95
C THR A 34 0.19 14.20 3.85
N LEU A 35 1.42 13.90 3.42
CA LEU A 35 1.69 12.82 2.46
C LEU A 35 1.13 11.47 2.96
N GLU A 36 1.33 11.14 4.24
CA GLU A 36 0.79 9.91 4.84
C GLU A 36 -0.75 9.84 4.76
N ASN A 37 -1.45 10.94 5.08
CA ASN A 37 -2.91 10.98 5.01
C ASN A 37 -3.40 10.88 3.56
N SER A 38 -2.67 11.45 2.59
CA SER A 38 -2.99 11.32 1.17
C SER A 38 -2.90 9.87 0.69
N PHE A 39 -1.85 9.15 1.10
CA PHE A 39 -1.68 7.73 0.76
C PHE A 39 -2.71 6.83 1.45
N LYS A 40 -3.04 7.10 2.73
CA LYS A 40 -4.13 6.39 3.44
C LYS A 40 -5.48 6.58 2.75
N MET A 41 -5.79 7.82 2.34
CA MET A 41 -7.01 8.14 1.61
C MET A 41 -7.04 7.42 0.25
N GLY A 42 -5.95 7.49 -0.54
CA GLY A 42 -5.87 6.81 -1.83
C GLY A 42 -5.98 5.29 -1.72
N PHE A 43 -5.29 4.70 -0.76
CA PHE A 43 -5.33 3.25 -0.49
C PHE A 43 -6.72 2.78 -0.06
N SER A 44 -7.35 3.50 0.87
CA SER A 44 -8.69 3.16 1.34
C SER A 44 -9.75 3.38 0.27
N GLY A 45 -9.64 4.44 -0.53
CA GLY A 45 -10.47 4.69 -1.70
C GLY A 45 -10.36 3.58 -2.74
N GLY A 46 -9.14 3.26 -3.19
CA GLY A 46 -8.90 2.25 -4.22
C GLY A 46 -9.36 0.84 -3.82
N LEU A 47 -9.17 0.45 -2.56
CA LEU A 47 -9.70 -0.83 -2.06
C LEU A 47 -11.22 -0.84 -1.89
N SER A 48 -11.83 0.28 -1.47
CA SER A 48 -13.28 0.40 -1.40
C SER A 48 -13.92 0.33 -2.80
N GLN A 49 -13.18 0.76 -3.83
CA GLN A 49 -13.60 0.72 -5.24
C GLN A 49 -13.39 -0.65 -5.90
N TRP A 50 -12.41 -1.46 -5.48
CA TRP A 50 -12.27 -2.84 -5.97
C TRP A 50 -13.43 -3.76 -5.58
N LEU A 51 -14.27 -3.33 -4.64
CA LEU A 51 -15.55 -3.96 -4.32
C LEU A 51 -16.72 -3.47 -5.22
N ASN A 52 -16.48 -2.50 -6.12
CA ASN A 52 -17.47 -1.91 -7.05
C ASN A 52 -16.82 -1.49 -8.41
N PRO A 53 -16.91 -2.33 -9.46
CA PRO A 53 -16.14 -2.18 -10.71
C PRO A 53 -16.42 -0.94 -11.57
N GLU A 54 -17.53 -0.22 -11.39
CA GLU A 54 -17.89 0.93 -12.24
C GLU A 54 -17.04 2.19 -12.00
N LEU A 55 -16.25 2.23 -10.92
CA LEU A 55 -15.52 3.43 -10.47
C LEU A 55 -14.04 3.47 -10.90
N VAL A 56 -13.57 2.47 -11.66
CA VAL A 56 -12.15 2.31 -12.03
C VAL A 56 -11.69 3.36 -13.06
N VAL A 57 -12.57 3.78 -13.97
CA VAL A 57 -12.20 4.64 -15.11
C VAL A 57 -12.04 6.12 -14.72
N SER A 58 -12.77 6.61 -13.70
CA SER A 58 -12.70 8.02 -13.29
C SER A 58 -11.44 8.37 -12.48
N ASN A 59 -10.73 7.38 -11.92
CA ASN A 59 -9.68 7.61 -10.91
C ASN A 59 -8.25 7.71 -11.45
N LEU A 60 -7.96 7.23 -12.67
CA LEU A 60 -6.64 7.45 -13.30
C LEU A 60 -6.35 8.94 -13.49
N GLY A 61 -7.37 9.75 -13.81
CA GLY A 61 -7.26 11.20 -13.92
C GLY A 61 -7.03 11.89 -12.56
N MET A 62 -7.68 11.42 -11.50
CA MET A 62 -7.54 11.96 -10.13
C MET A 62 -6.16 11.68 -9.54
N PHE A 63 -5.62 10.47 -9.71
CA PHE A 63 -4.28 10.12 -9.22
C PHE A 63 -3.20 10.98 -9.89
N ALA A 64 -3.32 11.22 -11.20
CA ALA A 64 -2.43 12.11 -11.95
C ALA A 64 -2.53 13.58 -11.52
N ALA A 65 -3.73 14.06 -11.14
CA ALA A 65 -3.91 15.42 -10.63
C ALA A 65 -3.32 15.60 -9.22
N MET A 66 -3.45 14.61 -8.33
CA MET A 66 -2.93 14.68 -6.96
C MET A 66 -1.40 14.64 -6.87
N LEU A 67 -0.73 13.93 -7.80
CA LEU A 67 0.74 13.95 -7.93
C LEU A 67 1.31 15.35 -8.18
N LYS A 68 0.52 16.29 -8.75
CA LYS A 68 0.95 17.67 -9.00
C LYS A 68 0.84 18.58 -7.78
N VAL A 69 0.13 18.16 -6.72
CA VAL A 69 -0.23 19.03 -5.58
C VAL A 69 0.50 18.61 -4.29
N ALA A 70 1.15 17.46 -4.25
CA ALA A 70 1.87 17.00 -3.06
C ALA A 70 3.14 17.83 -2.80
N PRO A 71 3.26 18.53 -1.65
CA PRO A 71 4.47 19.27 -1.30
C PRO A 71 5.63 18.30 -0.99
N SER A 72 6.84 18.66 -1.41
CA SER A 72 8.08 17.98 -1.04
C SER A 72 8.40 18.24 0.44
N VAL A 73 8.09 17.28 1.32
CA VAL A 73 8.42 17.39 2.74
C VAL A 73 9.85 16.88 2.97
N PRO A 74 10.76 17.66 3.60
CA PRO A 74 12.06 17.18 4.00
C PRO A 74 11.92 16.13 5.11
N LEU A 75 12.39 14.91 4.85
CA LEU A 75 12.39 13.81 5.81
C LEU A 75 13.53 14.02 6.82
N SER A 76 13.20 14.07 8.12
CA SER A 76 14.20 13.95 9.19
C SER A 76 14.74 12.51 9.20
N PRO A 77 16.05 12.27 9.26
CA PRO A 77 16.59 10.92 9.13
C PRO A 77 16.55 10.10 10.44
N ARG A 78 16.03 8.87 10.36
CA ARG A 78 16.26 7.74 11.29
C ARG A 78 16.66 6.51 10.46
N PRO A 79 17.27 5.48 11.08
CA PRO A 79 17.87 4.41 10.31
C PRO A 79 16.88 3.36 9.77
N TYR A 80 15.64 3.29 10.28
CA TYR A 80 14.61 2.27 9.98
C TYR A 80 13.20 2.79 10.26
N PRO A 81 12.15 2.28 9.57
CA PRO A 81 10.79 2.54 9.99
C PRO A 81 10.54 1.90 11.37
N VAL A 82 9.96 2.64 12.32
CA VAL A 82 9.63 2.15 13.68
C VAL A 82 8.61 1.00 13.64
N ARG A 83 7.88 0.87 12.53
CA ARG A 83 6.81 -0.11 12.31
C ARG A 83 6.91 -0.65 10.87
N PRO A 84 6.52 -1.90 10.60
CA PRO A 84 6.60 -2.46 9.25
C PRO A 84 5.61 -1.83 8.27
N ASP A 85 4.49 -1.30 8.77
CA ASP A 85 3.39 -0.76 8.00
C ASP A 85 2.93 0.62 8.50
N VAL A 86 2.31 1.37 7.60
CA VAL A 86 1.61 2.62 7.94
C VAL A 86 0.36 2.28 8.77
N PRO A 87 0.22 2.78 10.01
CA PRO A 87 -0.90 2.43 10.88
C PRO A 87 -2.28 2.72 10.24
N GLY A 88 -3.18 1.75 10.30
CA GLY A 88 -4.55 1.85 9.74
C GLY A 88 -4.67 1.45 8.27
N THR A 89 -3.59 0.95 7.65
CA THR A 89 -3.62 0.44 6.26
C THR A 89 -3.67 -1.09 6.17
N ARG A 90 -3.58 -1.79 7.31
CA ARG A 90 -3.57 -3.25 7.33
C ARG A 90 -4.98 -3.80 7.13
N VAL A 91 -5.15 -4.62 6.10
CA VAL A 91 -6.43 -5.25 5.73
C VAL A 91 -6.21 -6.70 5.28
N PRO A 92 -7.17 -7.61 5.49
CA PRO A 92 -7.09 -8.95 4.92
C PRO A 92 -7.22 -8.90 3.40
N ARG A 93 -6.44 -9.72 2.69
CA ARG A 93 -6.57 -9.94 1.23
C ARG A 93 -6.40 -11.42 0.91
N THR A 94 -7.04 -11.87 -0.16
CA THR A 94 -6.74 -13.17 -0.78
C THR A 94 -6.02 -12.90 -2.09
N LEU A 95 -4.84 -13.48 -2.28
CA LEU A 95 -4.17 -13.56 -3.57
C LEU A 95 -4.74 -14.76 -4.34
N TYR A 96 -5.10 -14.56 -5.59
CA TYR A 96 -5.71 -15.55 -6.47
C TYR A 96 -4.71 -16.12 -7.48
N PRO A 97 -4.98 -17.34 -8.01
CA PRO A 97 -4.14 -17.94 -9.03
C PRO A 97 -3.88 -17.01 -10.23
N GLY A 98 -2.64 -16.96 -10.68
CA GLY A 98 -2.17 -16.10 -11.77
C GLY A 98 -1.69 -14.72 -11.34
N GLU A 99 -1.94 -14.28 -10.10
CA GLU A 99 -1.31 -13.06 -9.56
C GLU A 99 0.21 -13.26 -9.43
N VAL A 100 0.99 -12.21 -9.74
CA VAL A 100 2.45 -12.22 -9.64
C VAL A 100 2.91 -11.29 -8.51
N ILE A 101 3.71 -11.85 -7.62
CA ILE A 101 4.34 -11.14 -6.51
C ILE A 101 5.86 -11.29 -6.61
N ASP A 102 6.59 -10.44 -5.91
CA ASP A 102 8.04 -10.55 -5.82
C ASP A 102 8.56 -10.16 -4.44
N ARG A 103 9.80 -10.58 -4.17
CA ARG A 103 10.47 -10.36 -2.88
C ARG A 103 11.95 -10.08 -3.09
N PHE A 104 12.46 -9.15 -2.30
CA PHE A 104 13.89 -9.01 -2.04
C PHE A 104 14.24 -9.71 -0.72
N GLY A 105 15.25 -10.58 -0.74
CA GLY A 105 15.66 -11.41 0.39
C GLY A 105 15.29 -12.88 0.23
N THR A 106 15.81 -13.71 1.14
CA THR A 106 15.57 -15.16 1.15
C THR A 106 14.09 -15.50 1.36
N SER A 107 13.67 -16.65 0.83
CA SER A 107 12.32 -17.21 0.92
C SER A 107 11.91 -17.63 2.35
N THR A 108 12.83 -17.60 3.30
CA THR A 108 12.56 -17.82 4.73
C THR A 108 11.73 -16.69 5.38
N GLY A 109 11.67 -15.51 4.75
CA GLY A 109 10.83 -14.41 5.25
C GLY A 109 9.36 -14.51 4.87
N GLN A 110 8.55 -13.56 5.35
CA GLN A 110 7.09 -13.58 5.23
C GLN A 110 6.52 -12.42 4.40
N TRP A 111 7.37 -11.59 3.78
CA TRP A 111 6.95 -10.37 3.11
C TRP A 111 7.18 -10.45 1.60
N ALA A 112 6.18 -10.07 0.81
CA ALA A 112 6.32 -9.87 -0.63
C ALA A 112 5.57 -8.59 -1.04
N SER A 113 5.69 -8.17 -2.29
CA SER A 113 4.89 -7.08 -2.85
C SER A 113 4.34 -7.49 -4.22
N PRO A 114 3.34 -6.77 -4.75
CA PRO A 114 2.98 -6.88 -6.16
C PRO A 114 4.19 -6.61 -7.06
N MET A 115 4.29 -7.36 -8.16
CA MET A 115 5.27 -7.08 -9.20
C MET A 115 5.20 -5.61 -9.65
N GLY A 116 6.35 -4.98 -9.86
CA GLY A 116 6.45 -3.56 -10.24
C GLY A 116 6.51 -2.60 -9.06
N THR A 117 6.33 -3.06 -7.82
CA THR A 117 6.59 -2.21 -6.64
C THR A 117 8.07 -1.87 -6.57
N SER A 118 8.43 -0.59 -6.67
CA SER A 118 9.82 -0.15 -6.70
C SER A 118 10.56 -0.46 -5.39
N TYR A 119 11.89 -0.61 -5.45
CA TYR A 119 12.72 -0.87 -4.27
C TYR A 119 12.51 0.17 -3.17
N GLY A 120 12.45 1.45 -3.56
CA GLY A 120 12.25 2.56 -2.64
C GLY A 120 10.88 2.59 -1.98
N ALA A 121 9.83 2.20 -2.72
CA ALA A 121 8.47 2.11 -2.19
C ALA A 121 8.31 0.99 -1.14
N ARG A 122 9.23 0.01 -1.12
CA ARG A 122 9.26 -1.05 -0.10
C ARG A 122 9.96 -0.64 1.19
N SER A 123 10.69 0.47 1.19
CA SER A 123 11.48 0.96 2.33
C SER A 123 12.39 -0.10 2.98
N ILE A 124 13.02 -0.93 2.15
CA ILE A 124 13.97 -1.98 2.59
C ILE A 124 15.42 -1.49 2.52
N PRO A 125 16.34 -2.05 3.34
CA PRO A 125 17.78 -1.69 3.29
C PRO A 125 18.37 -1.91 1.91
N GLU A 126 19.32 -1.08 1.47
CA GLU A 126 20.02 -1.28 0.19
C GLU A 126 20.77 -2.62 0.12
N GLY A 127 20.90 -3.17 -1.08
CA GLY A 127 21.67 -4.40 -1.31
C GLY A 127 20.96 -5.70 -0.91
N LEU A 128 19.68 -5.66 -0.52
CA LEU A 128 18.93 -6.85 -0.19
C LEU A 128 18.76 -7.73 -1.44
N ARG A 129 19.14 -9.00 -1.30
CA ARG A 129 19.17 -10.02 -2.36
C ARG A 129 18.83 -11.39 -1.76
N PRO A 130 18.39 -12.37 -2.57
CA PRO A 130 18.07 -12.27 -4.01
C PRO A 130 16.79 -11.47 -4.29
N HIS A 131 16.55 -11.10 -5.56
CA HIS A 131 15.23 -10.63 -6.03
C HIS A 131 14.57 -11.80 -6.74
N ILE A 132 13.43 -12.27 -6.23
CA ILE A 132 12.73 -13.45 -6.73
C ILE A 132 11.28 -13.07 -7.01
N GLN A 133 10.77 -13.52 -8.15
CA GLN A 133 9.37 -13.38 -8.54
C GLN A 133 8.64 -14.71 -8.35
N TYR A 134 7.37 -14.65 -7.99
CA TYR A 134 6.52 -15.81 -7.76
C TYR A 134 5.16 -15.62 -8.41
N GLU A 135 4.66 -16.68 -9.03
CA GLU A 135 3.27 -16.79 -9.47
C GLU A 135 2.45 -17.53 -8.41
N VAL A 136 1.27 -17.00 -8.12
CA VAL A 136 0.29 -17.64 -7.23
C VAL A 136 -0.40 -18.77 -7.96
N LEU A 137 -0.38 -19.98 -7.40
CA LEU A 137 -0.99 -21.18 -7.97
C LEU A 137 -2.34 -21.53 -7.33
N LYS A 138 -2.54 -21.15 -6.06
CA LYS A 138 -3.74 -21.44 -5.26
C LYS A 138 -4.10 -20.21 -4.43
N PRO A 139 -5.37 -20.02 -4.04
CA PRO A 139 -5.74 -18.90 -3.18
C PRO A 139 -4.94 -18.85 -1.88
N ILE A 140 -4.33 -17.69 -1.57
CA ILE A 140 -3.55 -17.47 -0.33
C ILE A 140 -4.13 -16.28 0.44
N LYS A 141 -4.50 -16.51 1.71
CA LYS A 141 -4.89 -15.43 2.62
C LYS A 141 -3.64 -14.73 3.15
N VAL A 142 -3.56 -13.42 2.98
CA VAL A 142 -2.46 -12.54 3.39
C VAL A 142 -2.99 -11.29 4.07
N GLU A 143 -2.13 -10.58 4.79
CA GLU A 143 -2.41 -9.20 5.22
C GLU A 143 -1.80 -8.22 4.20
N GLN A 144 -2.61 -7.37 3.59
CA GLN A 144 -2.15 -6.26 2.75
C GLN A 144 -1.97 -5.00 3.60
N SER A 145 -0.92 -4.23 3.36
CA SER A 145 -0.71 -2.90 3.97
C SER A 145 0.16 -2.01 3.10
N LEU A 146 0.32 -0.74 3.50
CA LEU A 146 1.35 0.14 2.95
C LEU A 146 2.63 0.02 3.77
N ALA A 147 3.78 -0.14 3.10
CA ALA A 147 5.10 -0.08 3.73
C ALA A 147 5.29 1.28 4.38
N ALA A 148 5.71 1.30 5.65
CA ALA A 148 6.05 2.55 6.32
C ALA A 148 7.24 3.21 5.62
N PRO A 149 7.26 4.55 5.47
CA PRO A 149 8.41 5.25 4.92
C PRO A 149 9.65 4.96 5.76
N GLY A 150 10.74 4.65 5.06
CA GLY A 150 12.05 4.57 5.66
C GLY A 150 12.66 5.96 5.66
N GLU A 151 13.62 6.19 6.54
CA GLU A 151 14.20 7.51 6.73
C GLU A 151 15.62 7.60 6.16
N ARG A 152 16.01 6.63 5.30
CA ARG A 152 17.22 6.67 4.45
C ARG A 152 16.89 7.17 3.04
N ALA A 153 17.89 7.75 2.37
CA ALA A 153 17.79 8.15 0.98
C ALA A 153 17.29 6.99 0.10
N GLY A 154 16.32 7.25 -0.77
CA GLY A 154 15.71 6.25 -1.63
C GLY A 154 14.59 5.42 -1.00
N GLN A 155 14.36 5.44 0.32
CA GLN A 155 13.33 4.64 0.99
C GLN A 155 11.97 5.37 1.15
N VAL A 156 11.39 5.80 0.03
CA VAL A 156 10.13 6.60 0.00
C VAL A 156 8.97 5.92 0.74
N GLY A 157 8.87 4.60 0.68
CA GLY A 157 7.78 3.83 1.29
C GLY A 157 6.46 3.92 0.55
N TYR A 158 5.38 3.61 1.27
CA TYR A 158 4.00 3.63 0.78
C TYR A 158 3.71 2.67 -0.38
N GLY A 159 4.61 1.75 -0.69
CA GLY A 159 4.35 0.63 -1.59
C GLY A 159 3.42 -0.40 -0.94
N VAL A 160 2.62 -1.07 -1.77
CA VAL A 160 1.80 -2.18 -1.30
C VAL A 160 2.70 -3.35 -0.90
N GLN A 161 2.41 -3.95 0.25
CA GLN A 161 3.11 -5.14 0.72
C GLN A 161 2.11 -6.17 1.26
N TYR A 162 2.50 -7.43 1.13
CA TYR A 162 1.77 -8.60 1.61
C TYR A 162 2.56 -9.28 2.70
N ARG A 163 1.92 -9.49 3.84
CA ARG A 163 2.41 -10.34 4.91
C ARG A 163 1.73 -11.70 4.84
N PHE A 164 2.54 -12.73 4.67
CA PHE A 164 2.09 -14.12 4.70
C PHE A 164 2.03 -14.62 6.14
N PRO A 165 1.04 -15.45 6.50
CA PRO A 165 1.01 -16.14 7.80
C PRO A 165 2.25 -17.02 8.05
N GLY A 166 2.77 -17.67 7.01
CA GLY A 166 4.00 -18.48 7.02
C GLY A 166 5.15 -17.86 6.23
N SER A 167 6.30 -18.52 6.21
CA SER A 167 7.41 -18.15 5.33
C SER A 167 7.06 -18.41 3.86
N ILE A 168 7.66 -17.68 2.92
CA ILE A 168 7.46 -17.91 1.50
C ILE A 168 7.84 -19.36 1.11
N ASP A 169 8.89 -19.92 1.71
CA ASP A 169 9.29 -21.33 1.55
C ASP A 169 8.15 -22.31 1.81
N PHE A 170 7.32 -22.07 2.83
CA PHE A 170 6.17 -22.92 3.11
C PHE A 170 5.23 -22.95 1.90
N TYR A 171 4.94 -21.80 1.30
CA TYR A 171 4.02 -21.70 0.18
C TYR A 171 4.62 -22.26 -1.12
N ILE A 172 5.94 -22.19 -1.31
CA ILE A 172 6.64 -22.87 -2.41
C ILE A 172 6.51 -24.39 -2.22
N ASN A 173 6.94 -24.91 -1.07
CA ASN A 173 6.99 -26.35 -0.79
C ASN A 173 5.60 -27.02 -0.81
N ASN A 174 4.53 -26.25 -0.59
CA ASN A 174 3.15 -26.74 -0.61
C ASN A 174 2.39 -26.42 -1.91
N ASN A 175 3.10 -26.02 -2.98
CA ASN A 175 2.53 -25.72 -4.30
C ASN A 175 1.44 -24.62 -4.27
N TYR A 176 1.61 -23.60 -3.43
CA TYR A 176 0.81 -22.38 -3.46
C TYR A 176 1.49 -21.27 -4.26
N LEU A 177 2.83 -21.25 -4.28
CA LEU A 177 3.66 -20.35 -5.06
C LEU A 177 4.62 -21.14 -5.95
N ARG A 178 4.95 -20.57 -7.10
CA ARG A 178 6.02 -21.06 -7.98
C ARG A 178 6.95 -19.91 -8.34
N GLU A 179 8.25 -20.13 -8.20
CA GLU A 179 9.26 -19.17 -8.69
C GLU A 179 9.18 -19.03 -10.22
N ILE A 180 9.23 -17.79 -10.69
CA ILE A 180 9.29 -17.45 -12.11
C ILE A 180 10.57 -16.66 -12.40
N LYS A 181 11.07 -16.79 -13.63
CA LYS A 181 12.31 -16.15 -14.10
C LYS A 181 12.03 -14.86 -14.85
#